data_AF-A0A0L0QL89-F1
#
_entry.id   AF-A0A0L0QL89-F1
#
_cell.length_a   1.000
_cell.length_b   1.000
_cell.length_c   1.000
_cell.angle_alpha   90.00
_cell.angle_beta   90.00
_cell.angle_gamma   90.00
#
_symmetry.space_group_name_H-M   'P 1'
#
loop_
_entity.id
_entity.type
_entity.pdbx_description
1 polymer ?
#
loop_
_entity_poly.entity_id
_entity_poly.type
_entity_poly.pdbx_seq_one_letter_code
_entity_poly.pdbx_strand_id
1 'polypeptide(L)' 'MALYDRDFCRGLLYGGWDSGIINNLKDARKEIKQNFTDMDLENASVQEHMGTIVDEMVNELNQLIAEIESIHFR' A
#
# COMPACT_ATOMS: atom_id res chain seq x y z
N MET A 1 -29.17 -5.57 14.10
CA MET A 1 -27.79 -5.18 13.80
C MET A 1 -27.74 -4.55 12.43
N ALA A 2 -27.04 -3.42 12.25
CA ALA A 2 -26.67 -2.96 10.92
C ALA A 2 -25.70 -4.00 10.32
N LEU A 3 -25.88 -4.35 9.04
CA LEU A 3 -25.01 -5.32 8.34
C LEU A 3 -23.58 -4.79 8.12
N TYR A 4 -23.39 -3.48 8.26
CA TYR A 4 -22.13 -2.77 8.05
C TYR A 4 -21.84 -1.87 9.26
N ASP A 5 -21.66 -2.48 10.42
CA ASP A 5 -21.25 -1.74 11.61
C ASP A 5 -19.76 -1.40 11.59
N ARG A 6 -19.33 -0.58 12.56
CA ARG A 6 -17.94 -0.16 12.69
C ARG A 6 -16.97 -1.35 12.72
N ASP A 7 -17.33 -2.44 13.38
CA ASP A 7 -16.44 -3.59 13.57
C ASP A 7 -16.30 -4.39 12.28
N PHE A 8 -17.39 -4.54 11.51
CA PHE A 8 -17.36 -5.08 10.16
C PHE A 8 -16.43 -4.27 9.24
N CYS A 9 -16.61 -2.95 9.17
CA CYS A 9 -15.77 -2.09 8.33
C CYS A 9 -14.30 -2.11 8.77
N ARG A 10 -14.04 -2.12 10.08
CA ARG A 10 -12.69 -2.24 10.63
C ARG A 10 -12.05 -3.58 10.24
N GLY A 11 -12.81 -4.67 10.28
CA GLY A 11 -12.35 -5.99 9.85
C GLY A 11 -12.03 -6.06 8.35
N LEU A 12 -12.79 -5.36 7.52
CA LEU A 12 -12.51 -5.29 6.07
C LEU A 12 -11.26 -4.45 5.76
N LEU A 13 -11.02 -3.37 6.52
CA LEU A 13 -9.87 -2.50 6.30
C LEU A 13 -8.57 -3.04 6.90
N TYR A 14 -8.63 -3.60 8.11
CA TYR A 14 -7.46 -4.00 8.91
C TYR A 14 -7.46 -5.49 9.28
N GLY A 15 -8.30 -6.30 8.63
CA GLY A 15 -8.45 -7.71 8.94
C GLY A 15 -7.14 -8.49 8.88
N GLY A 16 -6.92 -9.32 9.89
CA GLY A 16 -5.88 -10.36 9.92
C GLY A 16 -4.50 -9.93 9.46
N TRP A 17 -3.66 -10.91 9.14
CA TRP A 17 -2.32 -10.64 8.60
C TRP A 17 -2.36 -10.25 7.12
N ASP A 18 -3.41 -10.62 6.38
CA ASP A 18 -3.44 -10.57 4.91
C ASP A 18 -4.85 -10.34 4.31
N SER A 19 -5.84 -10.03 5.14
CA SER A 19 -7.24 -9.90 4.70
C SER A 19 -7.77 -8.47 4.73
N GLY A 20 -6.99 -7.54 5.29
CA GLY A 20 -7.33 -6.12 5.37
C GLY A 20 -6.85 -5.38 4.14
N ILE A 21 -7.72 -4.60 3.50
CA ILE A 21 -7.38 -3.79 2.33
C ILE A 21 -6.16 -2.89 2.61
N ILE A 22 -6.11 -2.24 3.78
CA ILE A 22 -4.99 -1.36 4.14
C ILE A 22 -3.71 -2.18 4.39
N ASN A 23 -3.82 -3.37 4.98
CA ASN A 23 -2.67 -4.25 5.21
C ASN A 23 -2.06 -4.66 3.87
N ASN A 24 -2.89 -5.13 2.93
CA ASN A 24 -2.44 -5.58 1.61
C ASN A 24 -1.82 -4.43 0.80
N LEU A 25 -2.34 -3.22 0.91
CA LEU A 25 -1.73 -2.03 0.28
C LEU A 25 -0.37 -1.68 0.92
N LYS A 26 -0.24 -1.81 2.24
CA LYS A 26 1.02 -1.58 2.96
C LYS A 26 2.07 -2.64 2.59
N ASP A 27 1.64 -3.89 2.37
CA ASP A 27 2.51 -4.98 1.94
C ASP A 27 2.93 -4.82 0.48
N ALA A 28 2.01 -4.52 -0.44
CA ALA A 28 2.35 -4.20 -1.82
C ALA A 28 3.39 -3.07 -1.92
N ARG A 29 3.23 -2.01 -1.12
CA ARG A 29 4.21 -0.92 -1.03
C ARG A 29 5.58 -1.41 -0.54
N LYS A 30 5.61 -2.34 0.41
CA LYS A 30 6.85 -2.91 0.94
C LYS A 30 7.52 -3.81 -0.11
N GLU A 31 6.74 -4.65 -0.79
CA GLU A 31 7.23 -5.55 -1.84
C GLU A 31 7.79 -4.78 -3.03
N ILE A 32 7.15 -3.70 -3.48
CA ILE A 32 7.66 -2.82 -4.54
C ILE A 32 9.05 -2.27 -4.17
N LYS A 33 9.22 -1.77 -2.95
CA LYS A 33 10.52 -1.25 -2.46
C LYS A 33 11.58 -2.34 -2.34
N GLN A 34 11.18 -3.51 -1.86
CA GLN A 34 12.07 -4.67 -1.72
C GLN A 34 12.54 -5.13 -3.10
N ASN A 35 11.61 -5.28 -4.05
CA ASN A 35 11.93 -5.65 -5.42
C ASN A 35 12.92 -4.68 -6.05
N PHE A 36 12.72 -3.36 -5.90
CA PHE A 36 13.67 -2.38 -6.40
C PHE A 36 15.06 -2.49 -5.75
N THR A 37 15.11 -2.77 -4.44
CA THR A 37 16.37 -2.97 -3.71
C THR A 37 17.09 -4.24 -4.16
N ASP A 38 16.33 -5.28 -4.50
CA ASP A 38 16.85 -6.57 -4.97
C ASP A 38 17.20 -6.55 -6.47
N MET A 39 16.83 -5.49 -7.20
CA MET A 39 17.26 -5.31 -8.59
C MET A 39 18.74 -4.95 -8.63
N ASP A 40 19.56 -5.86 -9.16
CA ASP A 40 20.97 -5.62 -9.43
C ASP A 40 21.14 -4.73 -10.67
N LEU A 41 20.95 -3.41 -10.48
CA LEU A 41 21.06 -2.41 -11.55
C LEU A 41 22.49 -1.88 -11.63
N GLU A 42 23.28 -2.42 -12.56
CA GLU A 42 24.66 -1.99 -12.79
C GLU A 42 24.78 -0.60 -13.46
N ASN A 43 23.68 -0.09 -14.02
CA ASN A 43 23.65 1.20 -14.72
C ASN A 43 22.94 2.28 -13.89
N ALA A 44 23.69 3.33 -13.54
CA ALA A 44 23.21 4.43 -12.71
C ALA A 44 22.00 5.18 -13.29
N SER A 45 21.91 5.38 -14.61
CA SER A 45 20.76 6.07 -15.20
C SER A 45 19.50 5.21 -15.21
N VAL A 46 19.66 3.89 -15.36
CA VAL A 46 18.57 2.92 -15.23
C VAL A 46 18.09 2.85 -13.78
N GLN A 47 19.02 2.88 -12.82
CA GLN A 47 18.71 2.90 -11.40
C GLN A 47 17.94 4.16 -11.00
N GLU A 48 18.35 5.34 -11.47
CA GLU A 48 17.66 6.61 -11.20
C GLU A 48 16.25 6.64 -11.80
N HIS A 49 16.11 6.20 -13.06
CA HIS A 49 14.82 6.15 -13.72
C HIS A 49 13.86 5.18 -13.03
N MET A 50 14.35 3.98 -12.70
CA MET A 50 13.55 2.97 -12.00
C MET A 50 13.19 3.43 -10.58
N GLY A 51 14.11 4.10 -9.89
CA GLY A 51 13.84 4.72 -8.58
C GLY A 51 12.69 5.73 -8.64
N THR A 52 12.67 6.57 -9.67
CA THR A 52 11.57 7.53 -9.89
C THR A 52 10.22 6.82 -10.07
N ILE A 53 10.18 5.77 -10.89
CA ILE A 53 8.96 4.97 -11.09
C ILE A 53 8.50 4.33 -9.78
N VAL A 54 9.42 3.75 -9.02
CA VAL A 54 9.13 3.12 -7.73
C VAL A 54 8.60 4.14 -6.71
N ASP A 55 9.17 5.34 -6.68
CA ASP A 55 8.71 6.42 -5.80
C ASP A 55 7.30 6.90 -6.17
N GLU A 56 6.98 7.01 -7.46
CA GLU A 56 5.62 7.33 -7.94
C GLU A 56 4.62 6.25 -7.50
N MET A 57 4.92 4.98 -7.72
CA MET A 57 4.06 3.85 -7.30
C MET A 57 3.83 3.84 -5.78
N VAL A 58 4.88 4.07 -5.00
CA VAL A 58 4.79 4.17 -3.53
C VAL A 58 3.92 5.35 -3.10
N ASN A 59 4.02 6.48 -3.80
CA ASN A 59 3.25 7.68 -3.51
C ASN A 59 1.75 7.47 -3.79
N GLU A 60 1.40 6.84 -4.90
CA GLU A 60 0.01 6.49 -5.22
C GLU A 60 -0.60 5.57 -4.15
N LEU A 61 0.14 4.55 -3.71
CA LEU A 61 -0.31 3.66 -2.63
C LEU A 61 -0.51 4.41 -1.30
N ASN A 62 0.38 5.35 -0.97
CA ASN A 62 0.23 6.18 0.23
C ASN A 62 -1.01 7.07 0.15
N GLN A 63 -1.30 7.67 -1.00
CA GLN A 63 -2.49 8.49 -1.21
C GLN A 63 -3.76 7.66 -1.07
N LEU A 64 -3.81 6.47 -1.67
CA LEU A 64 -4.95 5.56 -1.56
C LEU A 64 -5.19 5.11 -0.12
N ILE A 65 -4.13 4.74 0.62
CA ILE A 65 -4.26 4.40 2.05
C ILE A 65 -4.83 5.58 2.84
N ALA A 66 -4.30 6.80 2.62
CA ALA A 66 -4.76 7.99 3.33
C ALA A 66 -6.23 8.32 3.02
N GLU A 67 -6.66 8.16 1.76
CA GLU A 67 -8.05 8.35 1.36
C GLU A 67 -8.97 7.37 2.07
N ILE A 68 -8.61 6.08 2.10
CA ILE A 68 -9.37 5.04 2.80
C ILE A 68 -9.43 5.32 4.31
N GLU A 69 -8.30 5.68 4.94
CA GLU A 69 -8.21 5.99 6.36
C GLU A 69 -8.99 7.26 6.75
N SER A 70 -9.19 8.19 5.80
CA SER A 70 -9.97 9.43 6.01
C SER A 70 -11.49 9.21 6.05
N ILE A 71 -11.98 8.06 5.57
CA ILE A 71 -13.41 7.72 5.60
C ILE A 71 -13.81 7.37 7.03
N HIS A 72 -14.46 8.31 7.70
CA HIS A 72 -15.07 8.08 9.00
C HIS A 72 -16.43 7.39 8.84
N PHE A 73 -16.49 6.10 9.15
CA PHE A 73 -17.76 5.39 9.33
C PHE A 73 -18.49 5.99 10.54
N ARG A 74 -19.62 6.66 10.29
CA ARG A 74 -20.53 7.19 11.32
C ARG A 74 -21.29 6.07 12.02
#